data_AF-M8AJB1-F1
#
_entry.id   AF-M8AJB1-F1
#
_cell.length_a   1.000
_cell.length_b   1.000
_cell.length_c   1.000
_cell.angle_alpha   90.00
_cell.angle_beta   90.00
_cell.angle_gamma   90.00
#
_symmetry.space_group_name_H-M   'P 1'
#
loop_
_entity.id
_entity.type
_entity.pdbx_description
1 polymer ?
#
loop_
_entity_poly.entity_id
_entity_poly.type
_entity_poly.pdbx_seq_one_letter_code
_entity_poly.pdbx_strand_id
1 'polypeptide(L)'
;MCNYIAEQPYDSIPNFTAADALRLTGIGRNEFIDIMNKCRSKKLMWKLNKSIAKDLLPTQPVDFPIEPWWGVCLVNFTLEEFKKLSEEETATIDKICKEEANSYILFDMKIIDDLYKRGLVYFDVPVYTDDRFKGI
;
A
#
# COMPACT_ATOMS: atom_id res chain seq x y z
N MET A 1 18.47 -0.67 20.65
CA MET A 1 18.52 0.79 20.89
C MET A 1 17.84 1.43 19.69
N CYS A 2 16.57 1.84 19.81
CA CYS A 2 15.86 2.45 18.69
C CYS A 2 16.53 3.78 18.36
N ASN A 3 17.10 3.89 17.17
CA ASN A 3 17.59 5.18 16.67
C ASN A 3 16.42 6.15 16.65
N TYR A 4 16.52 7.20 17.47
CA TYR A 4 15.62 8.33 17.46
C TYR A 4 15.85 9.04 16.11
N ILE A 5 15.05 8.70 15.09
CA ILE A 5 15.02 9.52 13.87
C ILE A 5 14.51 10.88 14.33
N ALA A 6 15.41 11.87 14.37
CA ALA A 6 15.02 13.25 14.63
C ALA A 6 13.92 13.63 13.63
N GLU A 7 12.78 14.13 14.11
CA GLU A 7 11.67 14.57 13.26
C GLU A 7 12.19 15.52 12.19
N GLN A 8 12.05 15.13 10.92
CA GLN A 8 12.42 15.99 9.79
C GLN A 8 11.23 16.87 9.40
N PRO A 9 11.47 18.11 8.93
CA PRO A 9 10.41 18.96 8.42
C PRO A 9 9.77 18.35 7.16
N TYR A 10 8.51 18.68 6.88
CA TYR A 10 7.84 18.21 5.66
C TYR A 10 8.65 18.52 4.39
N ASP A 11 9.33 19.67 4.36
CA ASP A 11 10.10 20.12 3.21
C ASP A 11 11.35 19.25 2.91
N SER A 12 11.69 18.29 3.78
CA SER A 12 12.72 17.29 3.47
C SER A 12 12.20 16.12 2.64
N ILE A 13 10.88 16.01 2.44
CA ILE A 13 10.26 14.91 1.69
C ILE A 13 10.44 15.19 0.18
N PRO A 14 10.97 14.23 -0.61
CA PRO A 14 11.05 14.40 -2.06
C PRO A 14 9.67 14.68 -2.67
N ASN A 15 9.61 15.54 -3.69
CA ASN A 15 8.33 15.95 -4.31
C ASN A 15 7.47 14.77 -4.77
N PHE A 16 8.07 13.72 -5.34
CA PHE A 16 7.33 12.53 -5.78
C PHE A 16 6.69 11.79 -4.59
N THR A 17 7.43 11.65 -3.47
CA THR A 17 6.92 11.06 -2.24
C THR A 17 5.81 11.91 -1.62
N ALA A 18 5.97 13.24 -1.63
CA ALA A 18 4.96 14.18 -1.14
C ALA A 18 3.66 14.10 -1.97
N ALA A 19 3.78 14.00 -3.29
CA ALA A 19 2.65 13.82 -4.20
C ALA A 19 1.93 12.48 -3.95
N ASP A 20 2.68 11.39 -3.76
CA ASP A 20 2.09 10.08 -3.44
C ASP A 20 1.42 10.06 -2.07
N ALA A 21 2.04 10.65 -1.04
CA ALA A 21 1.43 10.77 0.27
C ALA A 21 0.10 11.54 0.21
N LEU A 22 0.05 12.65 -0.52
CA LEU A 22 -1.17 13.41 -0.75
C LEU A 22 -2.22 12.58 -1.52
N ARG A 23 -1.81 11.85 -2.56
CA ARG A 23 -2.72 11.00 -3.35
C ARG A 23 -3.33 9.87 -2.53
N LEU A 24 -2.55 9.25 -1.64
CA LEU A 24 -2.98 8.10 -0.83
C LEU A 24 -3.76 8.50 0.43
N THR A 25 -3.43 9.64 1.03
CA THR A 25 -4.00 10.02 2.34
C THR A 25 -4.91 11.24 2.28
N GLY A 26 -4.87 12.01 1.18
CA GLY A 26 -5.49 13.32 1.10
C GLY A 26 -4.77 14.40 1.92
N ILE A 27 -3.67 14.09 2.62
CA ILE A 27 -2.98 15.00 3.53
C ILE A 27 -1.92 15.81 2.77
N GLY A 28 -2.17 17.09 2.63
CA GLY A 28 -1.21 18.05 2.09
C GLY A 28 -0.20 18.57 3.13
N ARG A 29 0.74 19.40 2.66
CA ARG A 29 1.78 20.01 3.50
C ARG A 29 1.25 20.69 4.75
N ASN A 30 0.24 21.56 4.61
CA ASN A 30 -0.29 22.34 5.73
C ASN A 30 -1.01 21.44 6.75
N GLU A 31 -1.78 20.46 6.27
CA GLU A 31 -2.47 19.49 7.13
C GLU A 31 -1.48 18.62 7.89
N PHE A 32 -0.42 18.15 7.22
CA PHE A 32 0.67 17.41 7.88
C PHE A 32 1.30 18.25 9.01
N ILE A 33 1.66 19.51 8.73
CA ILE A 33 2.25 20.40 9.73
C ILE A 33 1.30 20.57 10.92
N ASP A 34 0.01 20.77 10.68
CA ASP A 34 -1.00 20.91 11.73
C ASP A 34 -1.17 19.64 12.56
N ILE A 35 -1.20 18.46 11.93
CA ILE A 35 -1.26 17.15 12.61
C ILE A 35 -0.02 16.97 13.48
N MET A 36 1.18 17.23 12.94
CA MET A 36 2.43 17.10 13.70
C MET A 36 2.47 18.07 14.89
N ASN A 37 2.03 19.31 14.72
CA ASN A 37 1.95 20.28 15.82
C ASN A 37 0.94 19.86 16.90
N LYS A 38 -0.21 19.31 16.52
CA LYS A 38 -1.20 18.73 17.46
C LYS A 38 -0.65 17.53 18.22
N CYS A 39 0.13 16.67 17.56
CA CYS A 39 0.81 15.55 18.21
C CYS A 39 1.89 16.01 19.20
N ARG A 40 2.59 17.11 18.91
CA ARG A 40 3.62 17.69 19.79
C ARG A 40 3.05 18.40 21.01
N SER A 41 1.90 19.06 20.90
CA SER A 41 1.33 19.84 22.02
C SER A 41 0.78 18.95 23.14
N LYS A 42 0.45 17.69 22.85
CA LYS A 42 -0.11 16.70 23.80
C LYS A 42 0.96 15.77 24.40
N LYS A 43 2.09 16.31 24.86
CA LYS A 43 3.30 15.54 25.29
C LYS A 43 3.08 14.43 26.33
N LEU A 44 2.02 14.49 27.16
CA LEU A 44 1.77 13.51 28.22
C LEU A 44 1.00 12.25 27.74
N MET A 45 0.49 12.25 26.51
CA MET A 45 -0.48 11.27 26.01
C MET A 45 -0.02 10.66 24.67
N TRP A 46 1.20 10.13 24.62
CA TRP A 46 1.79 9.52 23.41
C TRP A 46 0.90 8.45 22.75
N LYS A 47 0.05 7.76 23.53
CA LYS A 47 -0.94 6.81 23.02
C LYS A 47 -2.10 7.47 22.26
N LEU A 48 -2.54 8.67 22.67
CA LEU A 48 -3.56 9.43 21.93
C LEU A 48 -2.96 10.14 20.70
N ASN A 49 -1.67 10.48 20.72
CA ASN A 49 -1.04 11.16 19.59
C ASN A 49 -0.91 10.24 18.37
N LYS A 50 -0.74 8.93 18.59
CA LYS A 50 -0.70 7.93 17.52
C LYS A 50 -2.06 7.68 16.87
N SER A 51 -3.17 7.82 17.61
CA SER A 51 -4.51 7.61 17.05
C SER A 51 -4.91 8.74 16.08
N ILE A 52 -4.53 9.99 16.38
CA ILE A 52 -4.87 11.15 15.53
C ILE A 52 -4.41 10.95 14.09
N ALA A 53 -3.17 10.49 13.88
CA ALA A 53 -2.66 10.21 12.54
C ALA A 53 -3.24 8.91 11.96
N LYS A 54 -3.42 7.89 12.80
CA LYS A 54 -3.93 6.58 12.35
C LYS A 54 -5.35 6.67 11.80
N ASP A 55 -6.20 7.48 12.40
CA ASP A 55 -7.60 7.66 11.97
C ASP A 55 -7.72 8.40 10.63
N LEU A 56 -6.64 9.06 10.19
CA LEU A 56 -6.54 9.72 8.88
C LEU A 56 -5.96 8.81 7.79
N LEU A 57 -5.44 7.64 8.16
CA LEU A 57 -4.90 6.69 7.20
C LEU A 57 -6.04 5.87 6.59
N PRO A 58 -5.95 5.54 5.29
CA PRO A 58 -6.93 4.68 4.65
C PRO A 58 -6.93 3.30 5.31
N THR A 59 -8.12 2.77 5.60
CA THR A 59 -8.32 1.45 6.21
C THR A 59 -8.40 0.32 5.18
N GLN A 60 -8.58 0.69 3.92
CA GLN A 60 -8.53 -0.18 2.75
C GLN A 60 -7.57 0.43 1.72
N PRO A 61 -7.01 -0.36 0.79
CA PRO A 61 -6.25 0.19 -0.32
C PRO A 61 -7.06 1.25 -1.07
N VAL A 62 -6.41 2.38 -1.38
CA VAL A 62 -7.01 3.43 -2.23
C VAL A 62 -7.04 2.93 -3.66
N ASP A 63 -8.12 3.23 -4.39
CA ASP A 63 -8.21 2.89 -5.81
C ASP A 63 -7.11 3.60 -6.61
N PHE A 64 -6.37 2.85 -7.42
CA PHE A 64 -5.39 3.37 -8.37
C PHE A 64 -5.43 2.50 -9.63
N PRO A 65 -5.00 3.03 -10.80
CA PRO A 65 -4.96 2.25 -12.03
C PRO A 65 -3.92 1.13 -11.90
N ILE A 66 -4.40 -0.12 -11.97
CA ILE A 66 -3.54 -1.32 -12.05
C ILE A 66 -3.24 -1.57 -13.53
N GLU A 67 -1.95 -1.64 -13.88
CA GLU A 67 -1.57 -1.89 -15.26
C GLU A 67 -1.67 -3.39 -15.61
N PRO A 68 -2.07 -3.74 -16.85
CA PRO A 68 -2.29 -5.14 -17.27
C PRO A 68 -1.07 -6.06 -17.09
N TRP A 69 0.13 -5.50 -17.13
CA TRP A 69 1.40 -6.23 -17.09
C TRP A 69 1.97 -6.40 -15.68
N TRP A 70 1.40 -5.75 -14.67
CA TRP A 70 1.86 -5.91 -13.29
C TRP A 70 1.68 -7.35 -12.83
N GLY A 71 2.67 -7.89 -12.13
CA GLY A 71 2.61 -9.22 -11.56
C GLY A 71 1.65 -9.27 -10.38
N VAL A 72 0.88 -10.34 -10.26
CA VAL A 72 0.03 -10.63 -9.11
C VAL A 72 0.76 -11.62 -8.22
N CYS A 73 0.94 -11.24 -6.96
CA CYS A 73 1.68 -12.02 -5.99
C CYS A 73 0.82 -12.30 -4.76
N LEU A 74 0.94 -13.52 -4.23
CA LEU A 74 0.24 -13.92 -3.01
C LEU A 74 0.93 -13.34 -1.77
N VAL A 75 0.13 -12.94 -0.78
CA VAL A 75 0.64 -12.79 0.59
C VAL A 75 0.51 -14.13 1.34
N ASN A 76 1.06 -14.19 2.55
CA ASN A 76 0.87 -15.34 3.42
C ASN A 76 -0.53 -15.31 4.05
N PHE A 77 -1.31 -16.38 3.83
CA PHE A 77 -2.67 -16.53 4.33
C PHE A 77 -2.66 -17.14 5.74
N THR A 78 -3.57 -16.68 6.58
CA THR A 78 -4.00 -17.43 7.76
C THR A 78 -5.00 -18.53 7.38
N LEU A 79 -5.16 -19.52 8.25
CA LEU A 79 -6.18 -20.57 8.06
C LEU A 79 -7.60 -20.02 7.98
N GLU A 80 -7.90 -18.91 8.65
CA GLU A 80 -9.22 -18.29 8.60
C GLU A 80 -9.50 -17.59 7.28
N GLU A 81 -8.49 -16.93 6.70
CA GLU A 81 -8.61 -16.30 5.38
C GLU A 81 -8.79 -17.36 4.31
N PHE A 82 -8.01 -18.44 4.38
CA PHE A 82 -8.14 -19.56 3.42
C PHE A 82 -9.55 -20.17 3.42
N LYS A 83 -10.17 -20.32 4.60
CA LYS A 83 -11.55 -20.86 4.72
C LYS A 83 -12.64 -19.94 4.17
N LYS A 84 -12.36 -18.65 3.98
CA LYS A 84 -13.32 -17.67 3.47
C LYS A 84 -13.28 -17.54 1.94
N LEU A 85 -12.35 -18.21 1.28
CA LEU A 85 -12.21 -18.17 -0.17
C LEU A 85 -13.39 -18.88 -0.85
N SER A 86 -13.88 -18.30 -1.93
CA SER A 86 -14.79 -19.00 -2.85
C SER A 86 -14.04 -20.07 -3.66
N GLU A 87 -14.77 -20.92 -4.38
CA GLU A 87 -14.16 -21.90 -5.28
C GLU A 87 -13.38 -21.21 -6.40
N GLU A 88 -13.90 -20.11 -6.95
CA GLU A 88 -13.25 -19.32 -7.99
C GLU A 88 -11.98 -18.61 -7.48
N GLU A 89 -12.04 -18.06 -6.26
CA GLU A 89 -10.88 -17.46 -5.59
C GLU A 89 -9.79 -18.49 -5.31
N THR A 90 -10.18 -19.68 -4.84
CA THR A 90 -9.27 -20.79 -4.60
C THR A 90 -8.60 -21.25 -5.90
N ALA A 91 -9.37 -21.41 -6.98
CA ALA A 91 -8.83 -21.76 -8.29
C ALA A 91 -7.87 -20.69 -8.83
N THR A 92 -8.16 -19.41 -8.58
CA THR A 92 -7.30 -18.29 -8.97
C THR A 92 -5.99 -18.30 -8.19
N ILE A 93 -6.03 -18.52 -6.88
CA ILE A 93 -4.83 -18.66 -6.04
C ILE A 93 -3.97 -19.86 -6.48
N ASP A 94 -4.61 -21.00 -6.76
CA ASP A 94 -3.94 -22.18 -7.30
C ASP A 94 -3.24 -21.88 -8.62
N LYS A 95 -3.85 -21.06 -9.47
CA LYS A 95 -3.27 -20.63 -10.74
C LYS A 95 -2.04 -19.75 -10.50
N ILE A 96 -2.12 -18.77 -9.61
CA ILE A 96 -0.99 -17.89 -9.26
C ILE A 96 0.22 -18.70 -8.76
N CYS A 97 -0.02 -19.77 -7.98
CA CYS A 97 1.05 -20.64 -7.48
C CYS A 97 1.76 -21.49 -8.55
N LYS A 98 1.08 -21.78 -9.68
CA LYS A 98 1.54 -22.77 -10.67
C LYS A 98 2.20 -22.15 -11.90
N GLU A 99 1.94 -20.89 -12.20
CA GLU A 99 2.38 -20.26 -13.44
C GLU A 99 3.75 -19.56 -13.31
N GLU A 100 4.57 -19.67 -14.36
CA GLU A 100 5.79 -18.85 -14.52
C GLU A 100 5.46 -17.39 -14.88
N ALA A 101 4.24 -17.13 -15.39
CA ALA A 101 3.74 -15.80 -15.74
C ALA A 101 2.55 -15.44 -14.86
N ASN A 102 2.61 -14.30 -14.18
CA ASN A 102 1.61 -13.87 -13.20
C ASN A 102 1.04 -12.48 -13.49
N SER A 103 1.05 -12.02 -14.75
CA SER A 103 0.52 -10.69 -15.10
C SER A 103 -0.98 -10.58 -14.82
N TYR A 104 -1.41 -9.44 -14.30
CA TYR A 104 -2.79 -9.13 -13.91
C TYR A 104 -3.82 -9.46 -15.01
N ILE A 105 -3.50 -9.17 -16.27
CA ILE A 105 -4.37 -9.45 -17.42
C ILE A 105 -4.70 -10.94 -17.64
N LEU A 106 -3.96 -11.85 -17.02
CA LEU A 106 -4.16 -13.30 -17.16
C LEU A 106 -5.25 -13.83 -16.22
N PHE A 107 -5.78 -13.00 -15.33
CA PHE A 107 -6.75 -13.38 -14.30
C PHE A 107 -8.08 -12.66 -14.49
N ASP A 108 -9.12 -13.16 -13.81
CA ASP A 108 -10.35 -12.39 -13.65
C ASP A 108 -10.05 -11.16 -12.77
N MET A 109 -10.12 -9.98 -13.38
CA MET A 109 -9.81 -8.70 -12.73
C MET A 109 -10.65 -8.48 -11.47
N LYS A 110 -11.93 -8.85 -11.49
CA LYS A 110 -12.82 -8.65 -10.34
C LYS A 110 -12.38 -9.52 -9.16
N ILE A 111 -11.99 -10.77 -9.42
CA ILE A 111 -11.49 -11.68 -8.38
C ILE A 111 -10.19 -11.13 -7.77
N ILE A 112 -9.23 -10.70 -8.61
CA ILE A 112 -7.97 -10.14 -8.12
C ILE A 112 -8.18 -8.84 -7.35
N ASP A 113 -9.06 -7.95 -7.81
CA ASP A 113 -9.38 -6.70 -7.11
C ASP A 113 -10.03 -6.97 -5.73
N ASP A 114 -10.94 -7.95 -5.65
CA ASP A 114 -11.59 -8.35 -4.41
C ASP A 114 -10.59 -9.04 -3.43
N LEU A 115 -9.62 -9.80 -3.95
CA LEU A 115 -8.49 -10.33 -3.16
C LEU A 115 -7.55 -9.21 -2.69
N TYR A 116 -7.25 -8.24 -3.56
CA TYR A 116 -6.36 -7.11 -3.26
C TYR A 116 -6.94 -6.22 -2.16
N LYS A 117 -8.24 -5.89 -2.23
CA LYS A 117 -8.93 -5.11 -1.19
C LYS A 117 -8.92 -5.77 0.18
N ARG A 118 -8.88 -7.11 0.22
CA ARG A 118 -8.72 -7.89 1.46
C ARG A 118 -7.26 -8.08 1.88
N GLY A 119 -6.30 -7.59 1.08
CA GLY A 119 -4.87 -7.74 1.35
C GLY A 119 -4.34 -9.14 1.13
N LEU A 120 -5.02 -9.97 0.34
CA LEU A 120 -4.66 -11.37 0.06
C LEU A 120 -3.71 -11.53 -1.14
N VAL A 121 -3.60 -10.48 -1.95
CA VAL A 121 -2.61 -10.34 -3.01
C VAL A 121 -1.97 -8.95 -2.97
N TYR A 122 -0.81 -8.82 -3.58
CA TYR A 122 -0.19 -7.54 -3.89
C TYR A 122 0.27 -7.53 -5.35
N PHE A 123 0.47 -6.33 -5.89
CA PHE A 123 0.99 -6.16 -7.23
C PHE A 123 2.49 -5.91 -7.19
N ASP A 124 3.22 -6.66 -8.01
CA ASP A 124 4.64 -6.44 -8.27
C ASP A 124 4.81 -5.74 -9.61
N VAL A 125 5.66 -4.71 -9.63
CA VAL A 125 5.98 -3.97 -10.85
C VAL A 125 7.36 -4.46 -11.30
N PRO A 126 7.42 -5.36 -12.30
CA PRO A 126 8.70 -5.91 -12.72
C PRO A 126 9.62 -4.80 -13.22
N VAL A 127 10.86 -4.84 -12.75
CA VAL A 127 11.95 -3.95 -13.18
C VAL A 127 13.05 -4.82 -13.78
N TYR A 128 13.33 -4.62 -15.06
CA TYR A 128 14.32 -5.35 -15.83
C TYR A 128 15.63 -4.55 -15.95
N THR A 129 16.72 -5.23 -16.28
CA THR A 129 18.06 -4.62 -16.38
C THR A 129 18.18 -3.57 -17.48
N ASP A 130 17.34 -3.68 -18.49
CA ASP A 130 17.24 -2.78 -19.64
C ASP A 130 16.28 -1.61 -19.40
N ASP A 131 15.53 -1.60 -18.29
CA ASP A 131 14.67 -0.47 -17.94
C ASP A 131 15.48 0.83 -17.76
N ARG A 132 14.86 1.92 -18.17
CA ARG A 132 15.42 3.28 -18.11
C ARG A 132 14.35 4.24 -17.65
N PHE A 133 14.71 5.15 -16.75
CA PHE A 133 13.86 6.31 -16.47
C PHE A 133 13.82 7.19 -17.71
N LYS A 134 12.62 7.53 -18.16
CA LYS A 134 12.44 8.46 -19.27
C LYS A 134 12.65 9.89 -18.74
N GLY A 135 13.73 10.55 -19.14
CA GLY A 135 13.99 11.96 -18.81
C GLY A 135 15.18 12.26 -17.88
N ILE A 136 16.18 11.38 -17.86
CA ILE A 136 17.56 11.74 -17.46
C ILE A 136 18.41 11.76 -18.73
#